data_AF-A0A7C5FJN4-F1
#
_entry.id   AF-A0A7C5FJN4-F1
#
_cell.length_a   1.000
_cell.length_b   1.000
_cell.length_c   1.000
_cell.angle_alpha   90.00
_cell.angle_beta   90.00
_cell.angle_gamma   90.00
#
_symmetry.space_group_name_H-M   'P 1'
#
loop_
_entity.id
_entity.type
_entity.pdbx_description
1 polymer ?
#
loop_
_entity_poly.entity_id
_entity_poly.type
_entity_poly.pdbx_seq_one_letter_code
_entity_poly.pdbx_strand_id
1 'polypeptide(L)'
;MLICVFGPIGSGKSLFATIYAYYCKWPKIVVDYTLDIPNKEIVSFSQDLLLNSELSDCLIIIDEAYLFADSRTSKSKENLILSWLTFQSRKKNCDILYCVQLFGSLDKRIRNLINFYVFCEYVENTYFKYVILDEHLIQINQFYLPYKTALMFFRLYDTNQIIKSDKLELLELKSYTGAKLVKKAESLFNKIKNLDTFKKLLKIKGVIHKTYIKSMLLELNEIATPDLIDILYSKLNLYKKSYKN
;
A
#
# COMPACT_ATOMS: atom_id res chain seq x y z
N MET A 1 -2.65 -17.04 -10.14
CA MET A 1 -3.33 -16.38 -11.28
C MET A 1 -3.11 -14.88 -11.16
N LEU A 2 -2.86 -14.19 -12.28
CA LEU A 2 -2.59 -12.75 -12.28
C LEU A 2 -3.67 -12.02 -13.08
N ILE A 3 -4.36 -11.09 -12.41
CA ILE A 3 -5.49 -10.33 -12.97
C ILE A 3 -5.15 -8.83 -12.91
N CYS A 4 -5.45 -8.10 -13.97
CA CYS A 4 -5.36 -6.64 -13.98
C CYS A 4 -6.72 -6.01 -14.28
N VAL A 5 -7.21 -5.24 -13.33
CA VAL A 5 -8.49 -4.55 -13.37
C VAL A 5 -8.23 -3.10 -13.70
N PHE A 6 -8.83 -2.60 -14.78
CA PHE A 6 -8.53 -1.26 -15.28
C PHE A 6 -9.74 -0.54 -15.86
N GLY A 7 -9.65 0.79 -15.94
CA GLY A 7 -10.74 1.64 -16.42
C GLY A 7 -10.78 3.02 -15.71
N PRO A 8 -11.69 3.90 -16.13
CA PRO A 8 -11.81 5.26 -15.61
C PRO A 8 -12.01 5.34 -14.08
N ILE A 9 -11.79 6.52 -13.50
CA ILE A 9 -12.10 6.77 -12.08
C ILE A 9 -13.61 6.54 -11.87
N GLY A 10 -13.97 5.90 -10.76
CA GLY A 10 -15.38 5.58 -10.45
C GLY A 10 -15.98 4.42 -11.25
N SER A 11 -15.21 3.74 -12.11
CA SER A 11 -15.75 2.65 -12.96
C SER A 11 -16.00 1.31 -12.24
N GLY A 12 -15.82 1.24 -10.93
CA GLY A 12 -16.07 0.03 -10.14
C GLY A 12 -14.92 -0.98 -10.10
N LYS A 13 -13.66 -0.54 -10.26
CA LYS A 13 -12.47 -1.40 -10.15
C LYS A 13 -12.32 -2.03 -8.76
N SER A 14 -12.28 -1.21 -7.71
CA SER A 14 -12.20 -1.69 -6.32
C SER A 14 -13.44 -2.49 -5.93
N LEU A 15 -14.61 -2.14 -6.48
CA LEU A 15 -15.83 -2.95 -6.35
C LEU A 15 -15.65 -4.35 -6.95
N PHE A 16 -15.09 -4.46 -8.16
CA PHE A 16 -14.79 -5.77 -8.76
C PHE A 16 -13.81 -6.56 -7.90
N ALA A 17 -12.73 -5.93 -7.43
CA ALA A 17 -11.74 -6.57 -6.57
C ALA A 17 -12.37 -7.13 -5.29
N THR A 18 -13.25 -6.35 -4.65
CA THR A 18 -14.01 -6.77 -3.47
C THR A 18 -14.97 -7.92 -3.78
N ILE A 19 -15.71 -7.88 -4.89
CA ILE A 19 -16.60 -8.97 -5.31
C ILE A 19 -15.80 -10.24 -5.59
N TYR A 20 -14.67 -10.11 -6.27
CA TYR A 20 -13.77 -11.22 -6.54
C TYR A 20 -13.25 -11.83 -5.24
N ALA A 21 -12.81 -11.01 -4.28
CA ALA A 21 -12.39 -11.46 -2.96
C ALA A 21 -13.52 -12.19 -2.19
N TYR A 22 -14.75 -11.68 -2.30
CA TYR A 22 -15.92 -12.25 -1.62
C TYR A 22 -16.22 -13.67 -2.09
N TYR A 23 -16.16 -13.91 -3.40
CA TYR A 23 -16.49 -15.23 -3.99
C TYR A 23 -15.28 -16.15 -4.18
N CYS A 24 -14.05 -15.67 -4.03
CA CYS A 24 -12.88 -16.51 -4.24
C CYS A 24 -12.76 -17.60 -3.17
N LYS A 25 -12.03 -18.68 -3.52
CA LYS A 25 -11.77 -19.80 -2.61
C LYS A 25 -10.72 -19.51 -1.53
N TRP A 26 -9.96 -18.42 -1.67
CA TRP A 26 -8.83 -18.13 -0.79
C TRP A 26 -9.31 -17.77 0.61
N PRO A 27 -8.84 -18.44 1.67
CA PRO A 27 -9.23 -18.11 3.04
C PRO A 27 -8.57 -16.82 3.52
N LYS A 28 -7.40 -16.48 2.97
CA LYS A 28 -6.59 -15.32 3.32
C LYS A 28 -6.53 -14.32 2.18
N ILE A 29 -6.81 -13.05 2.49
CA ILE A 29 -6.79 -11.92 1.56
C ILE A 29 -5.80 -10.88 2.08
N VAL A 30 -4.79 -10.56 1.28
CA VAL A 30 -3.86 -9.46 1.53
C VAL A 30 -4.29 -8.26 0.71
N VAL A 31 -4.49 -7.10 1.32
CA VAL A 31 -5.06 -5.92 0.65
C VAL A 31 -4.56 -4.60 1.23
N ASP A 32 -4.41 -3.57 0.40
CA ASP A 32 -3.91 -2.23 0.77
C ASP A 32 -4.99 -1.21 1.10
N TYR A 33 -6.27 -1.61 1.01
CA TYR A 33 -7.44 -0.85 1.43
C TYR A 33 -8.24 -1.59 2.50
N THR A 34 -9.13 -0.86 3.17
CA THR A 34 -10.03 -1.39 4.20
C THR A 34 -11.00 -2.35 3.55
N LEU A 35 -10.96 -3.60 3.99
CA LEU A 35 -11.81 -4.67 3.49
C LEU A 35 -12.31 -5.49 4.67
N ASP A 36 -13.61 -5.80 4.68
CA ASP A 36 -14.24 -6.66 5.67
C ASP A 36 -15.14 -7.66 4.95
N ILE A 37 -14.70 -8.92 4.90
CA ILE A 37 -15.45 -10.02 4.28
C ILE A 37 -15.65 -11.10 5.34
N PRO A 38 -16.91 -11.48 5.63
CA PRO A 38 -17.19 -12.56 6.56
C PRO A 38 -16.47 -13.86 6.17
N ASN A 39 -15.92 -14.55 7.17
CA ASN A 39 -15.22 -15.84 7.02
C ASN A 39 -13.92 -15.79 6.19
N LYS A 40 -13.28 -14.62 6.09
CA LYS A 40 -11.96 -14.45 5.47
C LYS A 40 -10.98 -13.82 6.47
N GLU A 41 -9.73 -14.27 6.44
CA GLU A 41 -8.63 -13.59 7.12
C GLU A 41 -8.18 -12.41 6.26
N ILE A 42 -8.44 -11.19 6.70
CA ILE A 42 -7.98 -9.97 6.02
C ILE A 42 -6.67 -9.52 6.64
N VAL A 43 -5.64 -9.38 5.81
CA VAL A 43 -4.31 -8.93 6.21
C VAL A 43 -3.96 -7.67 5.45
N SER A 44 -3.55 -6.62 6.17
CA SER A 44 -3.11 -5.39 5.54
C SER A 44 -1.81 -5.61 4.75
N PHE A 45 -1.78 -5.07 3.54
CA PHE A 45 -0.61 -5.07 2.67
C PHE A 45 0.51 -4.24 3.29
N SER A 46 1.72 -4.81 3.32
CA SER A 46 2.94 -4.10 3.68
C SER A 46 4.11 -4.68 2.89
N GLN A 47 5.16 -3.88 2.68
CA GLN A 47 6.35 -4.36 1.96
C GLN A 47 7.03 -5.53 2.67
N ASP A 48 7.05 -5.52 4.01
CA ASP A 48 7.64 -6.58 4.83
C ASP A 48 6.87 -7.89 4.67
N LEU A 49 5.54 -7.82 4.55
CA LEU A 49 4.70 -8.99 4.30
C LEU A 49 5.04 -9.62 2.94
N LEU A 50 5.34 -8.82 1.92
CA LEU A 50 5.71 -9.35 0.60
C LEU A 50 7.07 -10.06 0.60
N LEU A 51 7.97 -9.65 1.48
CA LEU A 51 9.27 -10.28 1.67
C LEU A 51 9.20 -11.54 2.53
N ASN A 52 8.07 -11.79 3.19
CA ASN A 52 7.89 -12.97 4.01
C ASN A 52 7.89 -14.24 3.13
N SER A 53 8.84 -15.14 3.39
CA SER A 53 8.96 -16.42 2.71
C SER A 53 7.72 -17.30 2.89
N GLU A 54 7.04 -17.18 4.03
CA GLU A 54 5.87 -17.97 4.42
C GLU A 54 4.57 -17.48 3.77
N LEU A 55 4.56 -16.28 3.16
CA LEU A 55 3.38 -15.79 2.44
C LEU A 55 3.03 -16.76 1.29
N SER A 56 1.91 -17.45 1.45
CA SER A 56 1.41 -18.49 0.54
C SER A 56 -0.10 -18.65 0.70
N ASP A 57 -0.74 -19.33 -0.26
CA ASP A 57 -2.15 -19.72 -0.23
C ASP A 57 -3.14 -18.56 0.01
N CYS A 58 -2.90 -17.43 -0.67
CA CYS A 58 -3.69 -16.21 -0.48
C CYS A 58 -4.03 -15.51 -1.80
N LEU A 59 -5.07 -14.67 -1.75
CA LEU A 59 -5.31 -13.63 -2.74
C LEU A 59 -4.61 -12.34 -2.30
N ILE A 60 -3.87 -11.70 -3.19
CA ILE A 60 -3.25 -10.39 -2.97
C ILE A 60 -3.96 -9.38 -3.86
N ILE A 61 -4.51 -8.34 -3.28
CA ILE A 61 -5.16 -7.23 -3.98
C ILE A 61 -4.34 -5.97 -3.75
N ILE A 62 -4.02 -5.27 -4.82
CA ILE A 62 -3.29 -4.02 -4.76
C ILE A 62 -4.08 -2.99 -5.53
N ASP A 63 -4.79 -2.14 -4.79
CA ASP A 63 -5.52 -1.02 -5.37
C ASP A 63 -4.55 0.11 -5.75
N GLU A 64 -4.85 0.81 -6.83
CA GLU A 64 -3.95 1.82 -7.41
C GLU A 64 -2.49 1.34 -7.51
N ALA A 65 -2.28 0.13 -8.04
CA ALA A 65 -0.99 -0.57 -8.08
C ALA A 65 0.16 0.22 -8.74
N TYR A 66 -0.17 1.25 -9.53
CA TYR A 66 0.82 2.18 -10.07
C TYR A 66 1.63 2.89 -8.96
N LEU A 67 1.09 3.04 -7.75
CA LEU A 67 1.79 3.62 -6.61
C LEU A 67 3.04 2.81 -6.18
N PHE A 68 3.00 1.48 -6.41
CA PHE A 68 4.07 0.55 -6.02
C PHE A 68 4.88 0.06 -7.22
N ALA A 69 4.25 -0.08 -8.40
CA ALA A 69 4.89 -0.60 -9.61
C ALA A 69 4.68 0.30 -10.83
N ASP A 70 4.97 1.60 -10.67
CA ASP A 70 5.02 2.55 -11.78
C ASP A 70 6.12 2.17 -12.78
N SER A 71 5.74 2.03 -14.05
CA SER A 71 6.62 1.80 -15.20
C SER A 71 7.73 2.85 -15.36
N ARG A 72 7.50 4.09 -14.91
CA ARG A 72 8.49 5.19 -14.96
C ARG A 72 9.56 5.06 -13.88
N THR A 73 9.30 4.28 -12.83
CA THR A 73 10.26 4.02 -11.75
C THR A 73 10.54 2.53 -11.56
N SER A 74 10.79 1.82 -12.67
CA SER A 74 11.07 0.37 -12.70
C SER A 74 12.22 -0.11 -11.83
N LYS A 75 13.17 0.78 -11.50
CA LYS A 75 14.31 0.49 -10.61
C LYS A 75 14.04 0.78 -9.12
N SER A 76 12.86 1.28 -8.75
CA SER A 76 12.56 1.51 -7.34
C SER A 76 12.45 0.19 -6.58
N LYS A 77 12.74 0.23 -5.27
CA LYS A 77 12.75 -0.99 -4.44
C LYS A 77 11.37 -1.64 -4.42
N GLU A 78 10.32 -0.82 -4.30
CA GLU A 78 8.92 -1.24 -4.26
C GLU A 78 8.54 -1.99 -5.53
N ASN A 79 8.91 -1.43 -6.69
CA ASN A 79 8.63 -2.06 -7.98
C ASN A 79 9.41 -3.38 -8.13
N LEU A 80 10.67 -3.44 -7.70
CA LEU A 80 11.46 -4.67 -7.70
C LEU A 80 10.86 -5.75 -6.80
N ILE A 81 10.44 -5.40 -5.58
CA ILE A 81 9.79 -6.32 -4.63
C ILE A 81 8.49 -6.85 -5.23
N LEU A 82 7.64 -5.95 -5.74
CA LEU A 82 6.36 -6.37 -6.30
C LEU A 82 6.53 -7.23 -7.56
N SER A 83 7.49 -6.88 -8.42
CA SER A 83 7.85 -7.71 -9.57
C SER A 83 8.29 -9.10 -9.11
N TRP A 84 9.20 -9.20 -8.13
CA TRP A 84 9.67 -10.48 -7.60
C TRP A 84 8.52 -11.33 -7.05
N LEU A 85 7.62 -10.73 -6.25
CA LEU A 85 6.40 -11.41 -5.76
C LEU A 85 5.56 -11.93 -6.93
N THR A 86 5.35 -11.11 -7.95
CA THR A 86 4.60 -11.47 -9.16
C THR A 86 5.19 -12.72 -9.82
N PHE A 87 6.52 -12.76 -10.01
CA PHE A 87 7.22 -13.90 -10.58
C PHE A 87 7.11 -15.17 -9.73
N GLN A 88 7.08 -15.03 -8.40
CA GLN A 88 7.01 -16.17 -7.48
C GLN A 88 5.57 -16.58 -7.11
N SER A 89 4.56 -15.82 -7.53
CA SER A 89 3.14 -16.04 -7.19
C SER A 89 2.69 -17.49 -7.38
N ARG A 90 3.04 -18.12 -8.51
CA ARG A 90 2.69 -19.53 -8.78
C ARG A 90 3.34 -20.52 -7.81
N LYS A 91 4.59 -20.29 -7.39
CA LYS A 91 5.28 -21.16 -6.43
C LYS A 91 4.77 -20.98 -5.01
N LYS A 92 4.27 -19.79 -4.70
CA LYS A 92 3.62 -19.46 -3.42
C LYS A 92 2.13 -19.82 -3.40
N ASN A 93 1.59 -20.34 -4.51
CA ASN A 93 0.16 -20.59 -4.70
C ASN A 93 -0.69 -19.36 -4.36
N CYS A 94 -0.27 -18.19 -4.85
CA CYS A 94 -0.98 -16.93 -4.67
C CYS A 94 -1.63 -16.47 -5.98
N ASP A 95 -2.81 -15.87 -5.84
CA ASP A 95 -3.40 -15.05 -6.89
C ASP A 95 -3.11 -13.57 -6.60
N ILE A 96 -2.88 -12.78 -7.64
CA ILE A 96 -2.66 -11.33 -7.50
C ILE A 96 -3.60 -10.58 -8.43
N LEU A 97 -4.30 -9.60 -7.88
CA LEU A 97 -5.20 -8.70 -8.57
C LEU A 97 -4.68 -7.27 -8.43
N TYR A 98 -4.33 -6.66 -9.56
CA TYR A 98 -3.87 -5.27 -9.63
C TYR A 98 -5.01 -4.39 -10.12
N CYS A 99 -5.36 -3.34 -9.39
CA CYS A 99 -6.24 -2.29 -9.92
C CYS A 99 -5.39 -1.11 -10.40
N VAL A 100 -5.64 -0.63 -11.61
CA VAL A 100 -4.96 0.54 -12.17
C VAL A 100 -5.93 1.39 -13.00
N GLN A 101 -5.74 2.71 -13.02
CA GLN A 101 -6.54 3.56 -13.92
C GLN A 101 -6.11 3.40 -15.38
N LEU A 102 -4.80 3.41 -15.62
CA LEU A 102 -4.19 3.27 -16.94
C LEU A 102 -3.33 2.02 -16.96
N PHE A 103 -3.66 1.06 -17.81
CA PHE A 103 -2.85 -0.14 -18.01
C PHE A 103 -1.38 0.21 -18.39
N GLY A 104 -1.20 1.31 -19.10
CA GLY A 104 0.11 1.90 -19.46
C GLY A 104 1.03 2.19 -18.26
N SER A 105 0.46 2.44 -17.08
CA SER A 105 1.20 2.87 -15.89
C SER A 105 1.94 1.74 -15.17
N LEU A 106 1.47 0.50 -15.28
CA LEU A 106 2.05 -0.66 -14.59
C LEU A 106 3.36 -1.10 -15.23
N ASP A 107 4.33 -1.54 -14.42
CA ASP A 107 5.63 -2.04 -14.87
C ASP A 107 5.49 -3.12 -15.95
N LYS A 108 6.29 -3.00 -17.02
CA LYS A 108 6.24 -3.90 -18.18
C LYS A 108 6.43 -5.37 -17.78
N ARG A 109 7.26 -5.67 -16.77
CA ARG A 109 7.51 -7.04 -16.31
C ARG A 109 6.25 -7.65 -15.71
N ILE A 110 5.53 -6.89 -14.89
CA ILE A 110 4.25 -7.34 -14.32
C ILE A 110 3.23 -7.50 -15.44
N ARG A 111 3.13 -6.53 -16.36
CA ARG A 111 2.16 -6.59 -17.47
C ARG A 111 2.29 -7.83 -18.33
N ASN A 112 3.53 -8.21 -18.64
CA ASN A 112 3.82 -9.39 -19.46
C ASN A 112 3.45 -10.71 -18.78
N LEU A 113 3.14 -10.71 -17.48
CA LEU A 113 2.78 -11.92 -16.71
C LEU A 113 1.27 -12.03 -16.46
N ILE A 114 0.50 -10.97 -16.70
CA ILE A 114 -0.96 -10.95 -16.49
C ILE A 114 -1.62 -12.02 -17.35
N ASN A 115 -2.54 -12.78 -16.76
CA ASN A 115 -3.31 -13.81 -17.44
C ASN A 115 -4.66 -13.27 -17.93
N PHE A 116 -5.29 -12.41 -17.12
CA PHE A 116 -6.59 -11.83 -17.47
C PHE A 116 -6.62 -10.34 -17.20
N TYR A 117 -7.30 -9.62 -18.09
CA TYR A 117 -7.62 -8.22 -17.89
C TYR A 117 -9.11 -8.04 -17.69
N VAL A 118 -9.49 -7.08 -16.86
CA VAL A 118 -10.88 -6.73 -16.62
C VAL A 118 -11.05 -5.24 -16.85
N PHE A 119 -11.64 -4.88 -17.98
CA PHE A 119 -12.01 -3.51 -18.27
C PHE A 119 -13.34 -3.18 -17.58
N CYS A 120 -13.31 -2.14 -16.74
CA CYS A 120 -14.44 -1.73 -15.92
C CYS A 120 -15.02 -0.42 -16.45
N GLU A 121 -16.34 -0.39 -16.60
CA GLU A 121 -17.11 0.76 -17.04
C GLU A 121 -18.34 0.92 -16.15
N TYR A 122 -18.68 2.16 -15.80
CA TYR A 122 -19.90 2.47 -15.05
C TYR A 122 -20.88 3.19 -15.96
N VAL A 123 -22.08 2.63 -16.09
CA VAL A 123 -23.19 3.25 -16.80
C VAL A 123 -24.09 3.90 -15.75
N GLU A 124 -24.22 5.22 -15.85
CA GLU A 124 -24.78 6.11 -14.81
C GLU A 124 -26.03 5.52 -14.14
N ASN A 125 -25.88 5.20 -12.85
CA ASN A 125 -26.91 4.69 -11.93
C ASN A 125 -27.68 3.45 -12.40
N THR A 126 -27.18 2.76 -13.42
CA THR A 126 -27.81 1.57 -13.99
C THR A 126 -27.03 0.32 -13.61
N TYR A 127 -25.79 0.21 -14.05
CA TYR A 127 -24.96 -0.96 -13.79
C TYR A 127 -23.46 -0.67 -13.96
N PHE A 128 -22.65 -1.53 -13.36
CA PHE A 128 -21.24 -1.68 -13.69
C PHE A 128 -21.09 -2.77 -14.75
N LYS A 129 -20.30 -2.51 -15.78
CA LYS A 129 -19.95 -3.45 -16.84
C LYS A 129 -18.50 -3.88 -16.66
N TYR A 130 -18.28 -5.19 -16.68
CA TYR A 130 -16.98 -5.80 -16.54
C TYR A 130 -16.71 -6.66 -17.78
N VAL A 131 -15.73 -6.25 -18.57
CA VAL A 131 -15.31 -6.97 -19.78
C VAL A 131 -14.02 -7.72 -19.47
N ILE A 132 -14.05 -9.04 -19.56
CA ILE A 132 -12.91 -9.91 -19.29
C ILE A 132 -12.19 -10.17 -20.60
N LEU A 133 -10.89 -9.88 -20.62
CA LEU A 133 -9.98 -10.09 -21.74
C LEU A 133 -8.90 -11.11 -21.35
N ASP A 134 -8.42 -11.86 -22.34
CA ASP A 134 -7.26 -12.76 -22.19
C ASP A 134 -5.92 -11.99 -22.23
N GLU A 135 -4.80 -12.71 -22.16
CA GLU A 135 -3.44 -12.14 -22.23
C GLU A 135 -3.15 -11.36 -23.52
N HIS A 136 -3.92 -11.60 -24.59
CA HIS A 136 -3.85 -10.93 -25.89
C HIS A 136 -4.83 -9.76 -26.02
N LEU A 137 -5.51 -9.39 -24.92
CA LEU A 137 -6.54 -8.35 -24.86
C LEU A 137 -7.77 -8.66 -25.72
N ILE A 138 -8.00 -9.94 -26.03
CA ILE A 138 -9.19 -10.40 -26.74
C ILE A 138 -10.30 -10.61 -25.72
N GLN A 139 -11.47 -10.03 -25.97
CA GLN A 139 -12.63 -10.23 -25.11
C GLN A 139 -13.08 -11.69 -25.12
N ILE A 140 -13.05 -12.31 -23.95
CA ILE A 140 -13.49 -13.70 -23.75
C ILE A 140 -14.82 -13.77 -23.00
N ASN A 141 -15.16 -12.76 -22.20
CA ASN A 141 -16.43 -12.72 -21.48
C ASN A 141 -16.80 -11.28 -21.10
N GLN A 142 -18.05 -11.07 -20.70
CA GLN A 142 -18.50 -9.84 -20.07
C GLN A 142 -19.67 -10.12 -19.13
N PHE A 143 -19.80 -9.30 -18.09
CA PHE A 143 -20.99 -9.33 -17.23
C PHE A 143 -21.36 -7.95 -16.73
N TYR A 144 -22.59 -7.84 -16.25
CA TYR A 144 -23.20 -6.62 -15.78
C TYR A 144 -23.62 -6.79 -14.32
N LEU A 145 -23.23 -5.85 -13.48
CA LEU A 145 -23.62 -5.80 -12.08
C LEU A 145 -24.58 -4.62 -11.88
N PRO A 146 -25.88 -4.87 -11.69
CA PRO A 146 -26.84 -3.81 -11.41
C PRO A 146 -26.41 -2.99 -10.19
N TYR A 147 -26.62 -1.66 -10.25
CA TYR A 147 -26.21 -0.75 -9.18
C TYR A 147 -26.80 -1.16 -7.83
N LYS A 148 -28.07 -1.59 -7.79
CA LYS A 148 -28.73 -2.08 -6.58
C LYS A 148 -28.00 -3.26 -5.92
N THR A 149 -27.42 -4.15 -6.72
CA THR A 149 -26.62 -5.27 -6.22
C THR A 149 -25.24 -4.80 -5.73
N ALA A 150 -24.62 -3.84 -6.44
CA ALA A 150 -23.36 -3.23 -6.03
C ALA A 150 -23.42 -2.60 -4.63
N LEU A 151 -24.56 -2.00 -4.26
CA LEU A 151 -24.78 -1.42 -2.92
C LEU A 151 -24.53 -2.40 -1.77
N MET A 152 -24.71 -3.71 -2.00
CA MET A 152 -24.45 -4.74 -0.98
C MET A 152 -22.96 -4.89 -0.70
N PHE A 153 -22.12 -4.68 -1.71
CA PHE A 153 -20.66 -4.83 -1.62
C PHE A 153 -19.95 -3.54 -1.18
N PHE A 154 -20.54 -2.37 -1.40
CA PHE A 154 -20.00 -1.09 -0.89
C PHE A 154 -19.88 -1.04 0.64
N ARG A 155 -20.59 -1.91 1.36
CA ARG A 155 -20.47 -2.03 2.82
C ARG A 155 -19.22 -2.78 3.27
N LEU A 156 -18.58 -3.51 2.36
CA LEU A 156 -17.44 -4.38 2.66
C LEU A 156 -16.10 -3.64 2.53
N TYR A 157 -16.09 -2.41 2.01
CA TYR A 157 -14.85 -1.65 1.82
C TYR A 157 -15.08 -0.15 1.87
N ASP A 158 -14.04 0.62 2.17
CA ASP A 158 -14.09 2.08 2.11
C ASP A 158 -13.72 2.58 0.70
N THR A 159 -14.71 3.12 -0.01
CA THR A 159 -14.52 3.66 -1.36
C THR A 159 -13.76 4.99 -1.38
N ASN A 160 -13.74 5.73 -0.27
CA ASN A 160 -13.10 7.04 -0.18
C ASN A 160 -11.70 6.97 0.44
N GLN A 161 -11.20 5.77 0.72
CA GLN A 161 -9.88 5.60 1.31
C GLN A 161 -8.79 6.05 0.35
N ILE A 162 -7.91 6.93 0.85
CA ILE A 162 -6.71 7.33 0.14
C ILE A 162 -5.62 6.29 0.40
N ILE A 163 -5.19 5.60 -0.67
CA ILE A 163 -4.05 4.67 -0.62
C ILE A 163 -2.76 5.48 -0.61
N LYS A 164 -1.93 5.26 0.40
CA LYS A 164 -0.63 5.93 0.55
C LYS A 164 0.49 4.94 0.31
N SER A 165 1.48 5.36 -0.45
CA SER A 165 2.76 4.66 -0.54
C SER A 165 3.84 5.41 0.22
N ASP A 166 4.83 4.69 0.74
CA ASP A 166 5.98 5.27 1.44
C ASP A 166 6.69 6.35 0.60
N LYS A 167 6.67 6.19 -0.72
CA LYS A 167 7.22 7.14 -1.69
C LYS A 167 6.48 8.48 -1.68
N LEU A 168 5.15 8.47 -1.62
CA LEU A 168 4.34 9.69 -1.53
C LEU A 168 4.62 10.42 -0.22
N GLU A 169 4.67 9.69 0.90
CA GLU A 169 5.02 10.29 2.19
C GLU A 169 6.45 10.86 2.21
N LEU A 170 7.40 10.19 1.55
CA LEU A 170 8.76 10.72 1.35
C LEU A 170 8.78 11.99 0.50
N LEU A 171 7.98 12.06 -0.56
CA LEU A 171 7.86 13.23 -1.41
C LEU A 171 7.16 14.39 -0.68
N GLU A 172 6.12 14.10 0.10
CA GLU A 172 5.48 15.06 0.99
C GLU A 172 6.50 15.62 1.97
N LEU A 173 7.27 14.76 2.65
CA LEU A 173 8.34 15.18 3.56
C LEU A 173 9.42 16.02 2.87
N LYS A 174 9.83 15.65 1.64
CA LYS A 174 10.77 16.45 0.84
C LYS A 174 10.18 17.79 0.37
N SER A 175 8.86 17.86 0.18
CA SER A 175 8.16 19.10 -0.18
C SER A 175 7.96 20.04 1.01
N TYR A 176 8.15 19.54 2.24
CA TYR A 176 8.02 20.39 3.43
C TYR A 176 9.15 21.42 3.45
N THR A 177 8.78 22.69 3.31
CA THR A 177 9.69 23.81 3.53
C THR A 177 9.76 24.13 5.03
N GLY A 178 10.96 24.51 5.50
CA GLY A 178 11.33 24.93 6.86
C GLY A 178 10.26 24.77 7.95
N ALA A 179 9.29 25.68 8.00
CA ALA A 179 8.24 25.72 9.03
C ALA A 179 7.39 24.44 9.13
N LYS A 180 7.02 23.80 8.01
CA LYS A 180 6.22 22.55 8.03
C LYS A 180 7.04 21.38 8.58
N LEU A 181 8.30 21.29 8.18
CA LEU A 181 9.21 20.23 8.65
C LEU A 181 9.48 20.37 10.15
N VAL A 182 9.70 21.60 10.63
CA VAL A 182 9.86 21.88 12.07
C VAL A 182 8.59 21.51 12.85
N LYS A 183 7.40 21.85 12.34
CA LYS A 183 6.13 21.50 13.00
C LYS A 183 5.91 19.98 13.08
N LYS A 184 6.22 19.23 12.02
CA LYS A 184 6.16 17.76 12.06
C LYS A 184 7.18 17.18 13.02
N ALA A 185 8.41 17.70 13.02
CA ALA A 185 9.45 17.29 13.98
C ALA A 185 9.03 17.56 15.43
N GLU A 186 8.30 18.64 15.73
CA GLU A 186 7.78 18.92 17.07
C GLU A 186 6.71 17.92 17.51
N SER A 187 5.77 17.61 16.63
CA SER A 187 4.77 16.56 16.89
C SER A 187 5.46 15.22 17.20
N LEU A 188 6.42 14.82 16.36
CA LEU A 188 7.18 13.59 16.53
C LEU A 188 8.03 13.58 17.79
N PHE A 189 8.68 14.70 18.12
CA PHE A 189 9.46 14.83 19.34
C PHE A 189 8.62 14.55 20.59
N ASN A 190 7.38 15.03 20.63
CA ASN A 190 6.46 14.74 21.74
C ASN A 190 6.05 13.26 21.79
N LYS A 191 5.81 12.61 20.64
CA LYS A 191 5.56 11.16 20.58
C LYS A 191 6.78 10.36 21.06
N ILE A 192 7.98 10.71 20.57
CA ILE A 192 9.25 10.02 20.90
C ILE A 192 9.53 10.07 22.41
N LYS A 193 9.23 11.18 23.09
CA LYS A 193 9.40 11.28 24.56
C LYS A 193 8.67 10.19 25.34
N ASN A 194 7.54 9.73 24.80
CA ASN A 194 6.69 8.75 25.46
C ASN A 194 7.14 7.30 25.18
N LEU A 195 8.01 7.07 24.20
CA LEU A 195 8.56 5.74 23.88
C LEU A 195 9.44 5.21 25.00
N ASP A 196 9.26 3.95 25.34
CA ASP A 196 10.10 3.28 26.35
C ASP A 196 11.55 3.17 25.88
N THR A 197 11.76 3.01 24.57
CA THR A 197 13.08 3.06 23.94
C THR A 197 13.80 4.37 24.24
N PHE A 198 13.10 5.51 24.15
CA PHE A 198 13.68 6.81 24.47
C PHE A 198 13.93 6.98 25.97
N LYS A 199 13.00 6.55 26.82
CA LYS A 199 13.17 6.60 28.29
C LYS A 199 14.39 5.79 28.75
N LYS A 200 14.65 4.63 28.11
CA LYS A 200 15.87 3.83 28.35
C LYS A 200 17.12 4.60 27.92
N LEU A 201 17.10 5.26 26.76
CA LEU A 201 18.22 6.07 26.25
C LEU A 201 18.54 7.29 27.12
N LEU A 202 17.56 7.86 27.84
CA LEU A 202 17.80 8.94 28.80
C LEU A 202 18.71 8.50 29.96
N LYS A 203 18.57 7.23 30.40
CA LYS A 203 19.36 6.65 31.51
C LYS A 203 20.82 6.37 31.14
N ILE A 204 21.12 6.21 29.85
CA ILE A 204 22.47 5.89 29.36
C ILE A 204 23.32 7.17 29.26
N LYS A 205 24.60 7.11 29.69
CA LYS A 205 25.59 8.17 29.46
C LYS A 205 25.99 8.19 27.97
N GLY A 206 25.92 9.36 27.33
CA GLY A 206 26.28 9.53 25.91
C GLY A 206 25.27 10.35 25.10
N VAL A 207 25.67 10.68 23.87
CA VAL A 207 24.86 11.41 22.87
C VAL A 207 23.84 10.46 22.24
N ILE A 208 22.67 10.97 21.87
CA ILE A 208 21.70 10.19 21.09
C ILE A 208 22.18 10.17 19.64
N HIS A 209 22.68 9.04 19.18
CA HIS A 209 23.08 8.87 17.77
C HIS A 209 21.86 8.89 16.83
N LYS A 210 22.06 9.38 15.60
CA LYS A 210 21.04 9.44 14.54
C LYS A 210 20.43 8.07 14.21
N THR A 211 21.17 6.97 14.42
CA THR A 211 20.67 5.60 14.27
C THR A 211 19.55 5.25 15.25
N TYR A 212 19.63 5.71 16.50
CA TYR A 212 18.55 5.53 17.48
C TYR A 212 17.29 6.30 17.07
N ILE A 213 17.45 7.48 16.47
CA ILE A 213 16.33 8.29 15.99
C ILE A 213 15.62 7.58 14.85
N LYS A 214 16.36 6.97 13.92
CA LYS A 214 15.76 6.11 12.88
C LYS A 214 14.96 4.96 13.47
N SER A 215 15.50 4.29 14.50
CA SER A 215 14.78 3.20 15.19
C SER A 215 13.50 3.67 15.88
N MET A 216 13.52 4.84 16.52
CA MET A 216 12.34 5.41 17.20
C MET A 216 11.28 5.90 16.21
N LEU A 217 11.69 6.41 15.04
CA LEU A 217 10.77 6.74 13.96
C LEU A 217 10.12 5.48 13.38
N LEU A 218 10.89 4.41 13.21
CA LEU A 218 10.37 3.11 12.80
C LEU A 218 9.34 2.56 13.80
N GLU A 219 9.62 2.64 15.11
CA GLU A 219 8.68 2.24 16.18
C GLU A 219 7.35 3.02 16.14
N LEU A 220 7.39 4.26 15.64
CA LEU A 220 6.21 5.11 15.46
C LEU A 220 5.51 4.93 14.11
N ASN A 221 5.98 3.99 13.27
CA ASN A 221 5.57 3.85 11.86
C ASN A 221 5.70 5.18 11.09
N GLU A 222 6.79 5.91 11.31
CA GLU A 222 7.06 7.20 10.65
C GLU A 222 8.34 7.11 9.80
N ILE A 223 8.30 7.73 8.62
CA ILE A 223 9.41 7.70 7.68
C ILE A 223 10.57 8.59 8.12
N ALA A 224 11.79 8.05 8.05
CA ALA A 224 13.00 8.74 8.44
C ALA A 224 13.71 9.39 7.23
N THR A 225 13.60 10.72 7.11
CA THR A 225 14.39 11.51 6.13
C THR A 225 15.61 12.17 6.79
N PRO A 226 16.70 12.45 6.06
CA PRO A 226 17.90 13.10 6.63
C PRO A 226 17.58 14.40 7.36
N ASP A 227 16.77 15.29 6.76
CA ASP A 227 16.43 16.59 7.34
C ASP A 227 15.60 16.45 8.62
N LEU A 228 14.63 15.52 8.63
CA LEU A 228 13.81 15.24 9.81
C LEU A 228 14.64 14.66 10.95
N ILE A 229 15.56 13.74 10.63
CA ILE A 229 16.48 13.15 11.59
C ILE A 229 17.38 14.24 12.20
N ASP A 230 17.85 15.20 11.41
CA ASP A 230 18.77 16.24 11.88
C ASP A 230 18.08 17.24 12.82
N ILE A 231 16.82 17.60 12.53
CA ILE A 231 16.01 18.43 13.43
C ILE A 231 15.71 17.68 14.73
N LEU A 232 15.27 16.42 14.64
CA LEU A 232 15.00 15.59 15.82
C LEU A 232 16.27 15.36 16.65
N TYR A 233 17.42 15.12 16.01
CA TYR A 233 18.71 14.95 16.67
C TYR A 233 19.08 16.15 17.50
N SER A 234 18.90 17.35 16.95
CA SER A 234 19.17 18.61 17.65
C SER A 234 18.24 18.77 18.86
N LYS A 235 16.93 18.58 18.69
CA LYS A 235 15.94 18.71 19.78
C LYS A 235 16.11 17.65 20.89
N LEU A 236 16.32 16.39 20.54
CA LEU A 236 16.45 15.30 21.51
C LEU A 236 17.74 15.41 22.34
N ASN A 237 18.86 15.82 21.72
CA ASN A 237 20.10 16.04 22.47
C ASN A 237 20.03 17.25 23.41
N LEU A 238 19.34 18.34 23.01
CA LEU A 238 19.07 19.47 23.91
C LEU A 238 18.21 19.03 25.11
N TYR A 239 17.15 18.28 24.86
CA TYR A 239 16.27 17.75 25.92
C TYR A 239 17.01 16.81 26.88
N LYS A 240 17.88 15.94 26.35
CA LYS A 240 18.69 15.04 27.19
C LYS A 240 19.70 15.81 28.05
N LYS A 241 20.27 16.91 27.56
CA LYS A 241 21.13 17.79 28.36
C LYS A 241 20.34 18.46 29.49
N SER A 242 19.15 18.99 29.22
CA SER A 242 18.31 19.60 30.26
C SER A 242 17.77 18.61 31.28
N TYR A 243 17.61 17.33 30.91
CA TYR A 243 17.14 16.27 31.83
C TYR A 243 18.23 15.80 32.82
N LYS A 244 19.50 16.10 32.55
CA LYS A 244 20.64 15.71 33.41
C LYS A 244 21.06 16.80 34.40
N ASN A 245 20.52 18.00 34.25
CA ASN A 245 20.66 19.11 35.20
C ASN A 245 19.43 19.13 36.11
#